data_AF-E3ZTT2-F1
#
_entry.id   AF-E3ZTT2-F1
#
_cell.length_a   1.000
_cell.length_b   1.000
_cell.length_c   1.000
_cell.angle_alpha   90.00
_cell.angle_beta   90.00
_cell.angle_gamma   90.00
#
_symmetry.space_group_name_H-M   'P 1'
#
loop_
_entity.id
_entity.type
_entity.pdbx_description
1 polymer ?
#
loop_
_entity_poly.entity_id
_entity_poly.type
_entity_poly.pdbx_seq_one_letter_code
_entity_poly.pdbx_strand_id
1 'polypeptide(L)'
;ASKIKKEIAEILKREGFIRDVEYIEDDNAGTIRVFLKYGATGERVITGLKRISKPGLRVYAKSTEVPKVLNGLGIAIVSTSQGVLTDKEARAKQVGGEVLAYVW
;
A
#
# COMPACT_ATOMS: atom_id res chain seq x y z
N ALA A 1 15.28 -6.87 -2.88
CA ALA A 1 13.90 -6.43 -2.71
C ALA A 1 13.31 -5.95 -4.03
N SER A 2 12.02 -6.25 -4.21
CA SER A 2 11.29 -5.95 -5.45
C SER A 2 10.86 -4.49 -5.50
N LYS A 3 10.86 -3.89 -6.69
CA LYS A 3 10.38 -2.51 -6.95
C LYS A 3 8.99 -2.25 -6.34
N ILE A 4 8.06 -3.19 -6.52
CA ILE A 4 6.69 -3.05 -5.99
C ILE A 4 6.65 -3.00 -4.46
N LYS A 5 7.54 -3.75 -3.79
CA LYS A 5 7.62 -3.73 -2.32
C LYS A 5 8.17 -2.39 -1.82
N LYS A 6 9.08 -1.76 -2.57
CA LYS A 6 9.58 -0.42 -2.26
C LYS A 6 8.44 0.61 -2.36
N GLU A 7 7.72 0.61 -3.49
CA GLU A 7 6.61 1.55 -3.71
C GLU A 7 5.51 1.41 -2.64
N ILE A 8 5.14 0.17 -2.29
CA ILE A 8 4.19 -0.08 -1.20
C ILE A 8 4.69 0.49 0.12
N ALA A 9 5.96 0.27 0.48
CA ALA A 9 6.50 0.77 1.74
C ALA A 9 6.56 2.31 1.79
N GLU A 10 6.91 2.96 0.68
CA GLU A 10 6.88 4.43 0.58
C GLU A 10 5.46 4.99 0.73
N ILE A 11 4.46 4.34 0.14
CA ILE A 11 3.05 4.73 0.34
C ILE A 11 2.68 4.60 1.82
N LEU A 12 3.03 3.49 2.47
CA LEU A 12 2.74 3.30 3.90
C LEU A 12 3.40 4.37 4.77
N LYS A 13 4.60 4.82 4.42
CA LYS A 13 5.31 5.90 5.12
C LYS A 13 4.61 7.24 4.92
N ARG A 14 4.29 7.59 3.67
CA ARG A 14 3.63 8.85 3.31
C ARG A 14 2.22 8.97 3.89
N GLU A 15 1.47 7.88 3.93
CA GLU A 15 0.14 7.82 4.56
C GLU A 15 0.22 7.69 6.10
N GLY A 16 1.42 7.58 6.67
CA GLY A 16 1.66 7.64 8.10
C GLY A 16 1.37 6.34 8.88
N PHE A 17 1.21 5.21 8.18
CA PHE A 17 1.02 3.88 8.78
C PHE A 17 2.31 3.32 9.37
N ILE A 18 3.46 3.63 8.78
CA ILE A 18 4.78 3.29 9.29
C ILE A 18 5.56 4.56 9.61
N ARG A 19 6.53 4.44 10.52
CA ARG A 19 7.37 5.56 10.94
C ARG A 19 8.40 5.87 9.85
N ASP A 20 9.04 4.84 9.34
CA ASP A 20 10.08 4.98 8.33
C ASP A 20 10.32 3.70 7.54
N VAL A 21 11.00 3.82 6.41
CA VAL A 21 11.51 2.72 5.60
C VAL A 21 12.93 3.04 5.13
N GLU A 22 13.83 2.06 5.26
CA GLU A 22 15.20 2.11 4.76
C GLU A 22 15.42 1.03 3.71
N TYR A 23 16.16 1.39 2.66
CA TYR A 23 16.61 0.44 1.65
C TYR A 23 18.09 0.15 1.86
N ILE A 24 18.41 -1.10 2.17
CA ILE A 24 19.79 -1.55 2.41
C ILE A 24 20.19 -2.36 1.20
N GLU A 25 21.18 -1.85 0.47
CA GLU A 25 21.82 -2.58 -0.61
C GLU A 25 22.73 -3.65 0.00
N ASP A 26 22.54 -4.89 -0.46
CA ASP A 26 23.37 -6.04 -0.13
C ASP A 26 23.76 -6.72 -1.44
N ASP A 27 24.75 -7.61 -1.41
CA ASP A 27 25.21 -8.37 -2.60
C ASP A 27 24.13 -9.30 -3.19
N ASN A 28 22.95 -9.37 -2.56
CA ASN A 28 21.79 -10.12 -3.02
C ASN A 28 20.75 -9.16 -3.61
N ALA A 29 19.45 -9.47 -3.45
CA ALA A 29 18.40 -8.65 -4.03
C ALA A 29 18.27 -7.26 -3.35
N GLY A 30 18.85 -7.05 -2.16
CA GLY A 30 18.62 -5.91 -1.27
C GLY A 30 17.52 -6.15 -0.23
N THR A 31 17.58 -5.44 0.89
CA THR A 31 16.68 -5.58 2.05
C THR A 31 15.87 -4.30 2.27
N ILE A 32 14.56 -4.44 2.55
CA ILE A 32 13.69 -3.33 2.98
C ILE A 32 13.52 -3.44 4.49
N ARG A 33 14.07 -2.50 5.24
CA ARG A 33 13.86 -2.40 6.69
C ARG A 33 12.70 -1.43 6.95
N VAL A 34 11.65 -1.94 7.59
CA VAL A 34 10.44 -1.17 7.90
C VAL A 34 10.39 -0.87 9.39
N PHE A 35 10.24 0.40 9.75
CA PHE A 35 10.05 0.83 11.13
C PHE A 35 8.57 1.08 11.39
N LEU A 36 7.94 0.20 12.16
CA LEU A 36 6.54 0.32 12.51
C LEU A 36 6.28 1.55 13.39
N LYS A 37 5.08 2.11 13.27
CA LYS A 37 4.61 3.22 14.07
C LYS A 37 3.66 2.73 15.17
N TYR A 38 3.89 3.21 16.38
CA TYR A 38 3.04 3.00 17.53
C TYR A 38 2.69 4.37 18.10
N GLY A 39 1.51 4.48 18.72
CA GLY A 39 1.10 5.71 19.38
C GLY A 39 1.65 5.83 20.80
N ALA A 40 1.22 6.86 21.53
CA ALA A 40 1.86 7.29 22.77
C ALA A 40 1.76 6.24 23.90
N THR A 41 0.72 5.41 23.87
CA THR A 41 0.47 4.33 24.84
C THR A 41 0.83 2.95 24.30
N GLY A 42 1.51 2.87 23.15
CA GLY A 42 1.87 1.62 22.48
C GLY A 42 0.77 1.05 21.58
N GLU A 43 -0.29 1.80 21.32
CA GLU A 43 -1.35 1.43 20.38
C GLU A 43 -0.78 1.27 18.96
N ARG A 44 -1.26 0.24 18.24
CA ARG A 44 -0.81 -0.03 16.87
C ARG A 44 -1.50 0.94 15.92
N VAL A 45 -0.72 1.62 15.08
CA VAL A 45 -1.27 2.48 14.02
C VAL A 45 -1.92 1.67 12.91
N ILE A 46 -1.32 0.52 12.56
CA ILE A 46 -1.94 -0.44 11.64
C ILE A 46 -2.81 -1.39 12.46
N THR A 47 -4.11 -1.36 12.20
CA THR A 47 -5.09 -2.25 12.84
C THR A 47 -5.40 -3.48 11.98
N GLY A 48 -5.23 -3.37 10.67
CA GLY A 48 -5.51 -4.44 9.72
C GLY A 48 -4.72 -4.31 8.41
N LEU A 49 -4.35 -5.46 7.85
CA LEU A 49 -3.77 -5.57 6.52
C LEU A 49 -4.36 -6.78 5.82
N LYS A 50 -4.85 -6.58 4.60
CA LYS A 50 -5.49 -7.65 3.81
C LYS A 50 -5.02 -7.61 2.37
N ARG A 51 -4.43 -8.70 1.89
CA ARG A 51 -4.12 -8.88 0.47
C ARG A 51 -5.40 -9.19 -0.31
N ILE A 52 -5.65 -8.43 -1.36
CA ILE A 52 -6.87 -8.53 -2.18
C ILE A 52 -6.57 -9.35 -3.44
N SER A 53 -5.70 -8.87 -4.33
CA SER A 53 -5.29 -9.64 -5.49
C SER A 53 -4.25 -10.72 -5.14
N LYS A 54 -4.55 -11.97 -5.52
CA LYS A 54 -3.71 -13.15 -5.28
C LYS A 54 -3.41 -13.85 -6.61
N PRO A 55 -2.32 -14.64 -6.73
CA PRO A 55 -1.98 -15.30 -7.99
C PRO A 55 -3.10 -16.16 -8.60
N GLY A 56 -3.89 -16.85 -7.75
CA GLY A 56 -5.01 -17.68 -8.20
C GLY A 56 -6.32 -16.92 -8.50
N LEU A 57 -6.42 -15.65 -8.09
CA LEU A 57 -7.55 -14.79 -8.41
C LEU A 57 -7.11 -13.33 -8.40
N ARG A 58 -6.93 -12.78 -9.60
CA ARG A 58 -6.55 -11.37 -9.78
C ARG A 58 -7.78 -10.49 -9.65
N VAL A 59 -7.63 -9.39 -8.90
CA VAL A 59 -8.72 -8.45 -8.64
C VAL A 59 -8.38 -7.12 -9.30
N TYR A 60 -9.17 -6.71 -10.27
CA TYR A 60 -9.03 -5.45 -10.98
C TYR A 60 -10.26 -4.58 -10.73
N ALA A 61 -10.06 -3.27 -10.69
CA ALA A 61 -11.13 -2.28 -10.58
C ALA A 61 -10.98 -1.23 -11.69
N LYS A 62 -12.11 -0.86 -12.29
CA LYS A 62 -12.18 0.34 -13.15
C LYS A 62 -11.97 1.59 -12.29
N SER A 63 -11.63 2.71 -12.92
CA SER A 63 -11.46 3.99 -12.22
C SER A 63 -12.68 4.41 -11.41
N THR A 64 -13.88 4.09 -11.89
CA THR A 64 -15.17 4.34 -11.22
C THR A 64 -15.50 3.35 -10.11
N GLU A 65 -14.80 2.22 -10.04
CA GLU A 65 -15.07 1.10 -9.13
C GLU A 65 -13.96 0.93 -8.09
N VAL A 66 -12.99 1.87 -8.04
CA VAL A 66 -11.90 1.81 -7.06
C VAL A 66 -12.48 1.84 -5.64
N PRO A 67 -12.23 0.79 -4.83
CA PRO A 67 -12.89 0.59 -3.54
C PRO A 67 -12.53 1.68 -2.53
N LYS A 68 -13.40 1.88 -1.54
CA LYS A 68 -13.13 2.68 -0.34
C LYS A 68 -12.96 1.74 0.84
N VAL A 69 -11.83 1.84 1.56
CA VAL A 69 -11.57 1.03 2.75
C VAL A 69 -12.08 1.79 3.97
N LEU A 70 -12.91 1.14 4.79
CA LEU A 70 -13.55 1.73 5.98
C LEU A 70 -14.13 3.14 5.72
N ASN A 71 -14.89 3.29 4.63
CA ASN A 71 -15.47 4.58 4.22
C ASN A 71 -14.46 5.74 4.08
N GLY A 72 -13.18 5.43 3.81
CA GLY A 72 -12.11 6.41 3.62
C GLY A 72 -11.16 6.59 4.80
N LEU A 73 -11.38 5.86 5.91
CA LEU A 73 -10.49 5.80 7.06
C LEU A 73 -9.26 4.91 6.81
N GLY A 74 -9.38 3.90 5.95
CA GLY A 74 -8.25 3.11 5.46
C GLY A 74 -7.87 3.50 4.04
N ILE A 75 -6.86 2.80 3.50
CA ILE A 75 -6.41 2.94 2.11
C ILE A 75 -6.52 1.62 1.37
N ALA A 76 -6.82 1.68 0.07
CA ALA A 76 -6.49 0.59 -0.84
C ALA A 76 -5.25 0.96 -1.66
N ILE A 77 -4.38 -0.01 -1.84
CA ILE A 77 -3.19 0.11 -2.69
C ILE A 77 -3.52 -0.51 -4.04
N VAL A 78 -3.41 0.29 -5.10
CA VAL A 78 -3.81 -0.06 -6.46
C VAL A 78 -2.60 0.04 -7.39
N SER A 79 -2.28 -1.04 -8.10
CA SER A 79 -1.28 -1.03 -9.17
C SER A 79 -1.95 -0.56 -10.46
N THR A 80 -1.56 0.61 -10.93
CA THR A 80 -2.11 1.24 -12.13
C THR A 80 -1.06 1.29 -13.24
N SER A 81 -1.46 1.70 -14.45
CA SER A 81 -0.51 1.99 -15.54
C SER A 81 0.42 3.17 -15.25
N GLN A 82 0.09 4.00 -14.25
CA GLN A 82 0.89 5.16 -13.81
C GLN A 82 1.70 4.89 -12.54
N GLY A 83 1.86 3.61 -12.15
CA GLY A 83 2.54 3.18 -10.93
C GLY A 83 1.57 2.74 -9.83
N VAL A 84 2.12 2.42 -8.66
CA VAL A 84 1.32 2.05 -7.50
C VAL A 84 0.80 3.31 -6.81
N LEU A 85 -0.50 3.38 -6.57
CA LEU A 85 -1.21 4.53 -6.03
C LEU A 85 -2.15 4.12 -4.88
N THR A 86 -2.53 5.09 -4.06
CA THR A 86 -3.67 4.92 -3.14
C THR A 86 -5.01 4.99 -3.89
N ASP A 87 -6.10 4.51 -3.29
CA ASP A 87 -7.45 4.63 -3.84
C ASP A 87 -7.88 6.08 -4.05
N LYS A 88 -7.47 6.99 -3.16
CA LYS A 88 -7.74 8.42 -3.29
C LYS A 88 -7.03 9.00 -4.52
N GLU A 89 -5.74 8.71 -4.69
CA GLU A 89 -4.97 9.16 -5.86
C GLU A 89 -5.48 8.56 -7.17
N ALA A 90 -5.80 7.26 -7.18
CA ALA A 90 -6.32 6.58 -8.36
C ALA A 90 -7.66 7.19 -8.83
N ARG A 91 -8.58 7.48 -7.89
CA ARG A 91 -9.83 8.18 -8.19
C ARG A 91 -9.60 9.61 -8.69
N ALA A 92 -8.72 10.36 -8.05
CA ALA A 92 -8.40 11.73 -8.45
C ALA A 92 -7.83 11.80 -9.88
N LYS A 93 -7.01 10.81 -10.26
CA LYS A 93 -6.43 10.67 -11.60
C LYS A 93 -7.33 9.94 -12.59
N GLN A 94 -8.52 9.49 -12.16
CA GLN A 94 -9.46 8.70 -12.96
C GLN A 94 -8.84 7.45 -13.60
N VAL A 95 -7.94 6.78 -12.89
CA VAL A 95 -7.28 5.54 -13.33
C VAL A 95 -7.73 4.33 -12.52
N GLY A 96 -7.92 3.21 -13.20
CA GLY A 96 -8.16 1.90 -12.59
C GLY A 96 -6.88 1.09 -12.44
N GLY A 97 -7.00 -0.16 -12.01
CA GLY A 97 -5.84 -1.05 -11.88
C GLY A 97 -6.10 -2.32 -11.09
N GLU A 98 -5.02 -3.04 -10.76
CA GLU A 98 -5.07 -4.22 -9.89
C GLU A 98 -5.13 -3.77 -8.43
N VAL A 99 -6.12 -4.24 -7.68
CA VAL A 99 -6.26 -3.94 -6.26
C VAL A 99 -5.38 -4.89 -5.46
N LEU A 100 -4.23 -4.40 -5.00
CA LEU A 100 -3.21 -5.24 -4.36
C LEU A 100 -3.57 -5.61 -2.93
N ALA A 101 -3.85 -4.60 -2.11
CA ALA A 101 -4.06 -4.77 -0.68
C ALA A 101 -4.87 -3.61 -0.08
N TYR A 102 -5.49 -3.88 1.05
CA TYR A 102 -6.13 -2.91 1.92
C TYR A 102 -5.34 -2.80 3.23
N VAL A 103 -5.25 -1.59 3.75
CA VAL A 103 -4.60 -1.28 5.04
C VAL A 103 -5.47 -0.30 5.82
N TRP A 104 -5.64 -0.54 7.11
CA TRP A 104 -6.38 0.30 8.04
C TRP A 104 -5.90 0.08 9.47
#